data_AF-A0A7I6MYB4-F1
#
_entry.id   AF-A0A7I6MYB4-F1
#
_cell.length_a   1.000
_cell.length_b   1.000
_cell.length_c   1.000
_cell.angle_alpha   90.00
_cell.angle_beta   90.00
_cell.angle_gamma   90.00
#
_symmetry.space_group_name_H-M   'P 1'
#
loop_
_entity.id
_entity.type
_entity.pdbx_description
1 polymer ?
#
loop_
_entity_poly.entity_id
_entity_poly.type
_entity_poly.pdbx_seq_one_letter_code
_entity_poly.pdbx_strand_id
1 'polypeptide(L)'
;PRFSPDGKKIVFLATRDVSTHNTCSMLCVLDWETKLTTTVIDIVHEPQQDYSSPSTAQTAFNGLFVSSLSRKCWSSDGRFVFFDTQMGSRVVWKYVDVESKRIYSPKYVEGDGIACETIIDRDGSFVLVSVSSPVRPSSVHLVSIDLVADGAYKQAPIVIEDQKDSTTYIKDWKIVSIPTEVSDGPATLKQQPESPSSLVGNLATPVTSTSPFEAIVLLPSTPTPADGYPVVLDLHGGPHSAAVVMYR
;
A
#
# COMPACT_ATOMS: atom_id res chain seq x y z
N PRO A 1 -1.13 -12.74 14.15
CA PRO A 1 0.15 -12.90 14.88
C PRO A 1 1.01 -13.99 14.23
N ARG A 2 2.35 -13.90 14.34
CA ARG A 2 3.32 -14.88 13.83
C ARG A 2 4.49 -15.00 14.78
N PHE A 3 4.86 -16.22 15.16
CA PHE A 3 6.10 -16.47 15.90
C PHE A 3 7.31 -16.25 14.99
N SER A 4 8.40 -15.72 15.55
CA SER A 4 9.71 -15.75 14.93
C SER A 4 10.18 -17.20 14.75
N PRO A 5 11.13 -17.49 13.82
CA PRO A 5 11.58 -18.85 13.57
C PRO A 5 12.15 -19.58 14.81
N ASP A 6 12.76 -18.82 15.73
CA ASP A 6 13.31 -19.33 16.99
C ASP A 6 12.25 -19.44 18.12
N GLY A 7 11.01 -19.03 17.87
CA GLY A 7 9.90 -19.05 18.83
C GLY A 7 9.99 -17.99 19.94
N LYS A 8 10.99 -17.10 19.92
CA LYS A 8 11.24 -16.14 21.01
C LYS A 8 10.42 -14.86 20.91
N LYS A 9 9.90 -14.52 19.73
CA LYS A 9 9.14 -13.28 19.50
C LYS A 9 7.82 -13.59 18.81
N ILE A 10 6.80 -12.77 19.06
CA ILE A 10 5.54 -12.77 18.31
C ILE A 10 5.35 -11.40 17.69
N VAL A 11 5.27 -11.34 16.36
CA VAL A 11 4.79 -10.13 15.66
C VAL A 11 3.28 -10.19 15.50
N PHE A 12 2.61 -9.06 15.67
CA PHE A 12 1.17 -8.95 15.48
C PHE A 12 0.76 -7.55 15.04
N LEU A 13 -0.38 -7.47 14.36
CA LEU A 13 -1.03 -6.22 14.01
C LEU A 13 -1.87 -5.77 15.20
N ALA A 14 -1.82 -4.47 15.50
CA ALA A 14 -2.64 -3.82 16.50
C ALA A 14 -3.23 -2.54 15.93
N THR A 15 -4.27 -2.01 16.56
CA THR A 15 -4.82 -0.69 16.25
C THR A 15 -4.97 0.10 17.55
N ARG A 16 -4.90 1.43 17.48
CA ARG A 16 -5.23 2.32 18.61
C ARG A 16 -6.74 2.51 18.73
N ASP A 17 -7.43 2.52 17.60
CA ASP A 17 -8.88 2.70 17.50
C ASP A 17 -9.53 1.54 16.73
N VAL A 18 -10.62 1.01 17.27
CA VAL A 18 -11.42 -0.06 16.64
C VAL A 18 -12.68 0.48 15.95
N SER A 19 -12.84 1.80 15.86
CA SER A 19 -14.08 2.43 15.40
C SER A 19 -14.35 2.23 13.91
N THR A 20 -13.32 1.99 13.11
CA THR A 20 -13.46 1.79 11.65
C THR A 20 -12.60 0.61 11.18
N HIS A 21 -13.12 -0.21 10.26
CA HIS A 21 -12.33 -1.26 9.61
C HIS A 21 -11.37 -0.66 8.56
N ASN A 22 -10.29 -1.38 8.23
CA ASN A 22 -9.26 -0.98 7.27
C ASN A 22 -8.54 0.35 7.62
N THR A 23 -8.30 0.59 8.92
CA THR A 23 -7.47 1.70 9.41
C THR A 23 -5.98 1.37 9.31
N CYS A 24 -5.14 2.41 9.40
CA CYS A 24 -3.71 2.22 9.58
C CYS A 24 -3.48 1.35 10.83
N SER A 25 -2.71 0.28 10.66
CA SER A 25 -2.33 -0.64 11.73
C SER A 25 -1.00 -0.23 12.34
N MET A 26 -0.78 -0.63 13.58
CA MET A 26 0.54 -0.74 14.20
C MET A 26 1.08 -2.15 13.97
N LEU A 27 2.40 -2.27 13.85
CA LEU A 27 3.11 -3.55 13.95
C LEU A 27 3.80 -3.61 15.31
N CYS A 28 3.39 -4.57 16.14
CA CYS A 28 3.94 -4.77 17.47
C CYS A 28 4.69 -6.11 17.52
N VAL A 29 5.76 -6.14 18.32
CA VAL A 29 6.51 -7.36 18.63
C VAL A 29 6.48 -7.58 20.13
N LEU A 30 6.00 -8.75 20.54
CA LEU A 30 6.06 -9.23 21.91
C LEU A 30 7.24 -10.18 22.06
N ASP A 31 8.07 -9.94 23.07
CA ASP A 31 9.04 -10.90 23.55
C ASP A 31 8.33 -12.01 24.32
N TRP A 32 8.53 -13.26 23.91
CA TRP A 32 7.75 -14.37 24.41
C TRP A 32 8.10 -14.75 25.85
N GLU A 33 9.32 -14.50 26.31
CA GLU A 33 9.73 -14.84 27.67
C GLU A 33 9.25 -13.78 28.65
N THR A 34 9.60 -12.52 28.39
CA THR A 34 9.32 -11.37 29.26
C THR A 34 7.89 -10.85 29.13
N LYS A 35 7.19 -11.21 28.05
CA LYS A 35 5.86 -10.70 27.66
C LYS A 35 5.82 -9.20 27.38
N LEU A 36 6.98 -8.54 27.30
CA LEU A 36 7.07 -7.13 26.97
C LEU A 36 6.76 -6.92 25.49
N THR A 37 5.95 -5.90 25.21
CA THR A 37 5.53 -5.54 23.85
C THR A 37 6.19 -4.24 23.43
N THR A 38 6.74 -4.21 22.22
CA THR A 38 7.30 -3.01 21.59
C THR A 38 6.59 -2.73 20.28
N THR A 39 6.18 -1.48 20.06
CA THR A 39 5.72 -1.01 18.75
C THR A 39 6.92 -0.82 17.82
N VAL A 40 6.93 -1.55 16.72
CA VAL A 40 7.97 -1.50 15.67
C VAL A 40 7.55 -0.52 14.57
N ILE A 41 6.30 -0.59 14.12
CA ILE A 41 5.70 0.38 13.21
C ILE A 41 4.50 1.00 13.92
N ASP A 42 4.48 2.33 14.04
CA ASP A 42 3.39 3.07 14.65
C ASP A 42 2.39 3.58 13.59
N ILE A 43 1.27 4.14 14.05
CA ILE A 43 0.28 4.79 13.19
C ILE A 43 0.90 5.97 12.46
N VAL A 44 0.74 5.98 11.13
CA VAL A 44 1.03 7.15 10.30
C VAL A 44 -0.26 7.94 10.14
N HIS A 45 -0.26 9.17 10.68
CA HIS A 45 -1.46 10.01 10.70
C HIS A 45 -1.68 10.76 9.37
N GLU A 46 -0.60 11.17 8.73
CA GLU A 46 -0.62 11.87 7.44
C GLU A 46 0.34 11.17 6.48
N PRO A 47 -0.06 10.98 5.21
CA PRO A 47 0.82 10.42 4.20
C PRO A 47 2.03 11.32 3.97
N GLN A 48 3.12 10.74 3.46
CA GLN A 48 4.30 11.50 3.09
C GLN A 48 3.97 12.47 1.94
N GLN A 49 4.52 13.68 1.94
CA GLN A 49 4.36 14.59 0.82
C GLN A 49 4.84 13.96 -0.50
N ASP A 50 4.10 14.23 -1.58
CA ASP A 50 4.39 13.78 -2.94
C ASP A 50 4.52 12.25 -3.10
N TYR A 51 3.96 11.44 -2.19
CA TYR A 51 4.06 9.97 -2.25
C TYR A 51 3.55 9.32 -3.55
N SER A 52 2.66 10.01 -4.27
CA SER A 52 2.08 9.57 -5.53
C SER A 52 3.00 9.81 -6.74
N SER A 53 4.05 10.62 -6.60
CA SER A 53 4.99 10.92 -7.67
C SER A 53 5.80 9.66 -8.06
N PRO A 54 6.07 9.42 -9.36
CA PRO A 54 6.91 8.30 -9.78
C PRO A 54 8.27 8.24 -9.07
N SER A 55 8.88 9.40 -8.78
CA SER A 55 10.21 9.50 -8.16
C SER A 55 10.27 9.12 -6.67
N THR A 56 9.14 9.11 -5.98
CA THR A 56 9.04 8.87 -4.52
C THR A 56 8.21 7.62 -4.21
N ALA A 57 7.36 7.18 -5.13
CA ALA A 57 6.43 6.08 -4.93
C ALA A 57 7.12 4.75 -4.54
N GLN A 58 8.36 4.54 -4.97
CA GLN A 58 9.10 3.34 -4.59
C GLN A 58 9.41 3.32 -3.08
N THR A 59 9.81 4.46 -2.51
CA THR A 59 10.34 4.51 -1.13
C THR A 59 9.34 5.01 -0.11
N ALA A 60 8.30 5.74 -0.52
CA ALA A 60 7.32 6.33 0.37
C ALA A 60 6.64 5.30 1.29
N PHE A 61 6.25 5.72 2.49
CA PHE A 61 5.54 4.88 3.45
C PHE A 61 4.46 5.72 4.16
N ASN A 62 3.19 5.43 3.85
CA ASN A 62 2.05 6.18 4.36
C ASN A 62 1.33 5.48 5.51
N GLY A 63 1.91 4.40 6.04
CA GLY A 63 1.30 3.57 7.07
C GLY A 63 1.16 2.11 6.65
N LEU A 64 0.74 1.31 7.62
CA LEU A 64 0.55 -0.12 7.46
C LEU A 64 -0.93 -0.44 7.26
N PHE A 65 -1.35 -0.55 6.00
CA PHE A 65 -2.70 -0.90 5.60
C PHE A 65 -2.70 -2.33 5.08
N VAL A 66 -2.86 -3.28 5.99
CA VAL A 66 -2.77 -4.71 5.71
C VAL A 66 -3.81 -5.48 6.52
N SER A 67 -4.43 -6.50 5.91
CA SER A 67 -5.44 -7.32 6.59
C SER A 67 -4.83 -8.43 7.45
N SER A 68 -3.67 -8.96 7.05
CA SER A 68 -3.00 -10.03 7.78
C SER A 68 -1.51 -10.13 7.45
N LEU A 69 -0.72 -10.67 8.38
CA LEU A 69 0.68 -11.00 8.13
C LEU A 69 0.79 -12.35 7.41
N SER A 70 1.68 -12.45 6.42
CA SER A 70 1.93 -13.71 5.71
C SER A 70 2.46 -14.80 6.65
N ARG A 71 2.38 -16.08 6.25
CA ARG A 71 2.88 -17.18 7.09
C ARG A 71 4.40 -17.13 7.28
N LYS A 72 5.13 -16.70 6.24
CA LYS A 72 6.60 -16.57 6.22
C LYS A 72 7.03 -15.10 6.29
N CYS A 73 6.34 -14.30 7.10
CA CYS A 73 6.63 -12.87 7.23
C CYS A 73 7.95 -12.57 7.94
N TRP A 74 8.53 -13.53 8.67
CA TRP A 74 9.84 -13.33 9.30
C TRP A 74 10.97 -13.67 8.34
N SER A 75 12.10 -12.95 8.45
CA SER A 75 13.37 -13.45 7.95
C SER A 75 13.82 -14.69 8.74
N SER A 76 14.69 -15.52 8.13
CA SER A 76 15.16 -16.77 8.73
C SER A 76 15.93 -16.57 10.04
N ASP A 77 16.55 -15.41 10.22
CA ASP A 77 17.25 -14.99 11.44
C ASP A 77 16.33 -14.30 12.46
N GLY A 78 15.03 -14.12 12.15
CA GLY A 78 14.07 -13.44 13.02
C GLY A 78 14.34 -11.94 13.22
N ARG A 79 15.14 -11.31 12.35
CA ARG A 79 15.47 -9.87 12.43
C ARG A 79 14.47 -8.98 11.70
N PHE A 80 14.00 -9.39 10.53
CA PHE A 80 13.14 -8.59 9.66
C PHE A 80 11.73 -9.16 9.59
N VAL A 81 10.75 -8.27 9.43
CA VAL A 81 9.35 -8.64 9.13
C VAL A 81 8.93 -8.04 7.79
N PHE A 82 8.43 -8.88 6.90
CA PHE A 82 7.92 -8.55 5.56
C PHE A 82 6.39 -8.40 5.60
N PHE A 83 5.88 -7.44 4.84
CA PHE A 83 4.45 -7.16 4.75
C PHE A 83 4.10 -6.49 3.42
N ASP A 84 2.91 -6.77 2.92
CA ASP A 84 2.28 -5.94 1.88
C ASP A 84 1.55 -4.78 2.56
N THR A 85 1.54 -3.61 1.94
CA THR A 85 0.76 -2.47 2.43
C THR A 85 0.20 -1.68 1.26
N GLN A 86 -1.01 -1.16 1.44
CA GLN A 86 -1.55 -0.17 0.53
C GLN A 86 -0.83 1.19 0.76
N MET A 87 -0.45 1.84 -0.34
CA MET A 87 0.17 3.15 -0.35
C MET A 87 -0.55 4.02 -1.40
N GLY A 88 -1.59 4.74 -0.95
CA GLY A 88 -2.56 5.37 -1.85
C GLY A 88 -3.23 4.34 -2.73
N SER A 89 -3.16 4.53 -4.03
CA SER A 89 -3.73 3.64 -5.05
C SER A 89 -2.81 2.46 -5.36
N ARG A 90 -1.62 2.37 -4.75
CA ARG A 90 -0.66 1.27 -4.96
C ARG A 90 -0.79 0.22 -3.87
N VAL A 91 -0.38 -1.01 -4.17
CA VAL A 91 -0.15 -2.05 -3.15
C VAL A 91 1.25 -2.59 -3.34
N VAL A 92 2.10 -2.40 -2.34
CA VAL A 92 3.53 -2.68 -2.43
C VAL A 92 3.99 -3.47 -1.21
N TRP A 93 4.99 -4.32 -1.40
CA TRP A 93 5.62 -5.02 -0.29
C TRP A 93 6.84 -4.27 0.26
N LYS A 94 7.01 -4.33 1.57
CA LYS A 94 8.10 -3.71 2.33
C LYS A 94 8.57 -4.66 3.42
N TYR A 95 9.67 -4.30 4.07
CA TYR A 95 10.13 -5.02 5.25
C TYR A 95 10.71 -4.07 6.30
N VAL A 96 10.64 -4.46 7.55
CA VAL A 96 11.12 -3.67 8.69
C VAL A 96 12.14 -4.46 9.49
N ASP A 97 13.23 -3.82 9.87
CA ASP A 97 14.14 -4.34 10.88
C ASP A 97 13.52 -4.13 12.26
N VAL A 98 13.28 -5.21 13.00
CA VAL A 98 12.57 -5.15 14.28
C VAL A 98 13.36 -4.43 15.36
N GLU A 99 14.69 -4.50 15.33
CA GLU A 99 15.55 -3.89 16.34
C GLU A 99 15.73 -2.40 16.07
N SER A 100 16.11 -2.03 14.85
CA SER A 100 16.31 -0.62 14.48
C SER A 100 15.02 0.13 14.15
N LYS A 101 13.90 -0.60 13.97
CA LYS A 101 12.59 -0.08 13.52
C LYS A 101 12.62 0.60 12.15
N ARG A 102 13.70 0.43 11.39
CA ARG A 102 13.85 1.01 10.05
C ARG A 102 13.04 0.21 9.05
N ILE A 103 12.19 0.90 8.29
CA ILE A 103 11.43 0.35 7.18
C ILE A 103 12.26 0.48 5.90
N TYR A 104 12.23 -0.57 5.08
CA TYR A 104 12.92 -0.68 3.82
C TYR A 104 11.92 -0.92 2.71
N SER A 105 12.19 -0.30 1.56
CA SER A 105 11.53 -0.61 0.31
C SER A 105 12.50 -1.40 -0.55
N PRO A 106 12.10 -2.56 -1.08
CA PRO A 106 12.95 -3.31 -1.99
C PRO A 106 13.11 -2.57 -3.31
N LYS A 107 14.08 -3.01 -4.11
CA LYS A 107 14.03 -2.72 -5.54
C LYS A 107 12.86 -3.51 -6.15
N TYR A 108 11.93 -2.80 -6.78
CA TYR A 108 10.76 -3.39 -7.43
C TYR A 108 11.05 -3.76 -8.88
N VAL A 109 10.22 -4.63 -9.46
CA VAL A 109 10.40 -5.13 -10.83
C VAL A 109 10.27 -4.01 -11.85
N GLU A 110 9.26 -3.15 -11.69
CA GLU A 110 8.96 -2.04 -12.62
C GLU A 110 9.61 -0.70 -12.23
N GLY A 111 10.36 -0.65 -11.13
CA GLY A 111 10.98 0.60 -10.64
C GLY A 111 9.97 1.74 -10.49
N ASP A 112 10.20 2.86 -11.17
CA ASP A 112 9.32 4.05 -11.13
C ASP A 112 7.92 3.77 -11.72
N GLY A 113 7.78 2.74 -12.57
CA GLY A 113 6.51 2.30 -13.15
C GLY A 113 5.69 1.40 -12.24
N ILE A 114 6.11 1.18 -10.98
CA ILE A 114 5.43 0.31 -10.03
C ILE A 114 3.95 0.67 -9.91
N ALA A 115 3.09 -0.33 -9.95
CA ALA A 115 1.66 -0.21 -9.72
C ALA A 115 1.25 -1.05 -8.50
N CYS A 116 1.07 -2.34 -8.70
CA CYS A 116 0.94 -3.32 -7.63
C CYS A 116 2.09 -4.33 -7.71
N GLU A 117 2.82 -4.49 -6.62
CA GLU A 117 3.80 -5.57 -6.44
C GLU A 117 3.67 -6.15 -5.04
N THR A 118 3.27 -7.42 -4.93
CA THR A 118 3.00 -8.08 -3.63
C THR A 118 3.70 -9.42 -3.49
N ILE A 119 3.94 -9.85 -2.25
CA ILE A 119 4.57 -11.14 -1.96
C ILE A 119 3.55 -12.28 -2.12
N ILE A 120 3.88 -13.25 -2.97
CA ILE A 120 3.15 -14.53 -3.06
C ILE A 120 3.71 -15.52 -2.04
N ASP A 121 5.03 -15.74 -2.08
CA ASP A 121 5.76 -16.61 -1.13
C ASP A 121 7.22 -16.15 -1.01
N ARG A 122 7.92 -16.67 0.00
CA ARG A 122 9.30 -16.31 0.32
C ARG A 122 10.08 -17.53 0.82
N ASP A 123 11.36 -17.59 0.47
CA ASP A 123 12.33 -18.48 1.10
C ASP A 123 13.73 -17.85 1.10
N GLY A 124 14.36 -17.73 2.28
CA GLY A 124 15.70 -17.14 2.39
C GLY A 124 15.79 -15.71 1.85
N SER A 125 16.58 -15.46 0.81
CA SER A 125 16.60 -14.14 0.12
C SER A 125 15.72 -14.09 -1.12
N PHE A 126 15.08 -15.20 -1.48
CA PHE A 126 14.20 -15.31 -2.63
C PHE A 126 12.77 -14.93 -2.26
N VAL A 127 12.16 -14.10 -3.09
CA VAL A 127 10.78 -13.64 -2.95
C VAL A 127 10.07 -13.86 -4.27
N LEU A 128 8.99 -14.61 -4.23
CA LEU A 128 8.08 -14.78 -5.36
C LEU A 128 7.07 -13.63 -5.29
N VAL A 129 7.05 -12.77 -6.30
CA VAL A 129 6.20 -11.57 -6.33
C VAL A 129 5.20 -11.63 -7.48
N SER A 130 3.99 -11.12 -7.22
CA SER A 130 3.00 -10.79 -8.24
C SER A 130 3.17 -9.33 -8.63
N VAL A 131 3.34 -9.05 -9.91
CA VAL A 131 3.41 -7.71 -10.49
C VAL A 131 2.19 -7.49 -11.37
N SER A 132 1.42 -6.44 -11.13
CA SER A 132 0.26 -6.10 -11.95
C SER A 132 0.06 -4.59 -12.06
N SER A 133 -0.60 -4.17 -13.13
CA SER A 133 -1.01 -2.79 -13.39
C SER A 133 -2.26 -2.78 -14.27
N PRO A 134 -2.91 -1.64 -14.51
CA PRO A 134 -4.02 -1.57 -15.45
C PRO A 134 -3.69 -2.04 -16.87
N VAL A 135 -2.40 -2.00 -17.27
CA VAL A 135 -1.90 -2.46 -18.58
C VAL A 135 -1.15 -3.80 -18.51
N ARG A 136 -1.23 -4.49 -17.37
CA ARG A 136 -0.55 -5.79 -17.16
C ARG A 136 -1.36 -6.66 -16.19
N PRO A 137 -2.01 -7.75 -16.66
CA PRO A 137 -2.53 -8.79 -15.78
C PRO A 137 -1.41 -9.35 -14.89
N SER A 138 -1.77 -10.02 -13.79
CA SER A 138 -0.77 -10.52 -12.83
C SER A 138 0.31 -11.35 -13.52
N SER A 139 1.55 -10.88 -13.38
CA SER A 139 2.79 -11.51 -13.85
C SER A 139 3.59 -11.95 -12.64
N VAL A 140 4.32 -13.06 -12.75
CA VAL A 140 5.03 -13.66 -11.61
C VAL A 140 6.53 -13.58 -11.83
N HIS A 141 7.24 -13.04 -10.85
CA HIS A 141 8.68 -12.90 -10.86
C HIS A 141 9.29 -13.52 -9.60
N LEU A 142 10.49 -14.09 -9.74
CA LEU A 142 11.33 -14.47 -8.62
C LEU A 142 12.45 -13.44 -8.48
N VAL A 143 12.44 -12.69 -7.39
CA VAL A 143 13.49 -11.72 -7.05
C VAL A 143 14.36 -12.28 -5.92
N SER A 144 15.65 -11.93 -5.93
CA SER A 144 16.56 -12.24 -4.82
C SER A 144 17.11 -10.93 -4.28
N ILE A 145 16.85 -10.65 -3.00
CA ILE A 145 17.10 -9.34 -2.38
C ILE A 145 18.19 -9.43 -1.31
N ASP A 146 18.97 -8.36 -1.20
CA ASP A 146 19.88 -8.12 -0.09
C ASP A 146 19.20 -7.24 0.96
N LEU A 147 18.87 -7.85 2.11
CA LEU A 147 18.14 -7.17 3.18
C LEU A 147 18.97 -6.06 3.85
N VAL A 148 20.30 -6.15 3.82
CA VAL A 148 21.20 -5.19 4.47
C VAL A 148 21.74 -4.13 3.50
N ALA A 149 21.63 -4.36 2.18
CA ALA A 149 21.96 -3.39 1.14
C ALA A 149 20.69 -2.73 0.56
N ASP A 150 19.82 -2.22 1.45
CA ASP A 150 18.60 -1.49 1.12
C ASP A 150 17.70 -2.20 0.09
N GLY A 151 17.62 -3.53 0.14
CA GLY A 151 16.72 -4.32 -0.69
C GLY A 151 17.16 -4.42 -2.15
N ALA A 152 18.43 -4.14 -2.44
CA ALA A 152 19.00 -4.30 -3.77
C ALA A 152 18.94 -5.75 -4.24
N TYR A 153 18.83 -5.95 -5.55
CA TYR A 153 18.88 -7.29 -6.13
C TYR A 153 20.27 -7.90 -6.02
N LYS A 154 20.35 -9.14 -5.49
CA LYS A 154 21.58 -9.95 -5.48
C LYS A 154 21.93 -10.49 -6.87
N GLN A 155 20.92 -10.65 -7.72
CA GLN A 155 21.02 -11.10 -9.11
C GLN A 155 19.82 -10.57 -9.89
N ALA A 156 19.89 -10.61 -11.23
CA ALA A 156 18.76 -10.20 -12.07
C ALA A 156 17.47 -10.96 -11.70
N PRO A 157 16.30 -10.28 -11.65
CA PRO A 157 15.01 -10.95 -11.48
C PRO A 157 14.78 -12.04 -12.53
N ILE A 158 14.22 -13.17 -12.10
CA ILE A 158 13.82 -14.25 -13.00
C ILE A 158 12.33 -14.09 -13.29
N VAL A 159 11.98 -13.97 -14.57
CA VAL A 159 10.60 -13.95 -15.04
C VAL A 159 10.09 -15.40 -15.04
N ILE A 160 9.02 -15.66 -14.26
CA ILE A 160 8.34 -16.96 -14.25
C ILE A 160 7.18 -16.95 -15.23
N GLU A 161 6.40 -15.86 -15.19
CA GLU A 161 5.25 -15.63 -16.07
C GLU A 161 5.20 -14.13 -16.37
N ASP A 162 5.15 -13.76 -17.64
CA ASP A 162 5.01 -12.36 -18.05
C ASP A 162 3.75 -12.17 -18.89
N GLN A 163 2.82 -11.41 -18.34
CA GLN A 163 1.57 -11.02 -18.97
C GLN A 163 1.62 -9.57 -19.47
N LYS A 164 2.82 -8.98 -19.57
CA LYS A 164 3.02 -7.67 -20.19
C LYS A 164 2.46 -7.66 -21.61
N ASP A 165 1.91 -6.51 -22.00
CA ASP A 165 1.31 -6.26 -23.33
C ASP A 165 0.11 -7.16 -23.68
N SER A 166 -0.40 -7.96 -22.73
CA SER A 166 -1.60 -8.78 -22.93
C SER A 166 -2.89 -7.96 -22.94
N THR A 167 -2.83 -6.69 -22.53
CA THR A 167 -4.00 -5.79 -22.47
C THR A 167 -4.21 -5.06 -23.80
N THR A 168 -5.39 -5.20 -24.39
CA THR A 168 -5.71 -4.55 -25.67
C THR A 168 -6.44 -3.22 -25.52
N TYR A 169 -7.13 -2.98 -24.39
CA TYR A 169 -8.09 -1.88 -24.26
C TYR A 169 -7.57 -0.65 -23.52
N ILE A 170 -6.60 -0.84 -22.62
CA ILE A 170 -5.97 0.24 -21.85
C ILE A 170 -4.56 0.42 -22.40
N LYS A 171 -4.25 1.63 -22.86
CA LYS A 171 -2.93 2.00 -23.38
C LYS A 171 -2.00 2.50 -22.30
N ASP A 172 -2.54 3.27 -21.36
CA ASP A 172 -1.76 3.93 -20.34
C ASP A 172 -2.62 4.21 -19.10
N TRP A 173 -1.97 4.40 -17.96
CA TRP A 173 -2.60 4.77 -16.71
C TRP A 173 -1.72 5.75 -15.94
N LYS A 174 -2.36 6.59 -15.12
CA LYS A 174 -1.64 7.48 -14.21
C LYS A 174 -2.44 7.71 -12.94
N ILE A 175 -1.74 8.04 -11.87
CA ILE A 175 -2.33 8.56 -10.64
C ILE A 175 -2.27 10.09 -10.73
N VAL A 176 -3.40 10.75 -10.51
CA VAL A 176 -3.48 12.20 -10.42
C VAL A 176 -3.84 12.61 -9.00
N SER A 177 -3.15 13.63 -8.51
CA SER A 177 -3.43 14.26 -7.22
C SER A 177 -4.61 15.22 -7.38
N ILE A 178 -5.63 15.04 -6.54
CA ILE A 178 -6.80 15.90 -6.45
C ILE A 178 -6.67 16.68 -5.14
N PRO A 179 -6.38 17.99 -5.20
CA PRO A 179 -6.22 18.76 -3.98
C PRO A 179 -7.55 18.86 -3.22
N THR A 180 -7.44 18.88 -1.90
CA THR A 180 -8.56 19.08 -0.99
C THR A 180 -9.15 20.50 -1.04
N GLU A 181 -8.48 21.44 -1.74
CA GLU A 181 -8.69 22.89 -1.61
C GLU A 181 -9.10 23.65 -2.90
N VAL A 182 -9.38 23.01 -4.04
CA VAL A 182 -9.75 23.68 -5.33
C VAL A 182 -11.19 23.35 -5.77
N SER A 183 -11.97 24.21 -6.44
CA SER A 183 -12.33 25.64 -6.31
C SER A 183 -13.25 26.01 -7.49
N ASP A 184 -14.57 26.05 -7.26
CA ASP A 184 -15.57 26.80 -8.04
C ASP A 184 -16.84 27.09 -7.22
N GLY A 185 -16.68 27.10 -5.89
CA GLY A 185 -17.76 27.08 -4.90
C GLY A 185 -17.46 25.92 -3.95
N PRO A 186 -17.09 26.17 -2.69
CA PRO A 186 -16.57 25.11 -1.84
C PRO A 186 -17.57 23.98 -1.61
N ALA A 187 -17.12 22.73 -1.60
CA ALA A 187 -17.82 21.66 -0.89
C ALA A 187 -18.10 22.04 0.59
N THR A 188 -17.37 23.02 1.15
CA THR A 188 -17.61 23.62 2.47
C THR A 188 -18.84 24.53 2.54
N LEU A 189 -19.47 24.91 1.42
CA LEU A 189 -20.79 25.56 1.39
C LEU A 189 -21.95 24.55 1.45
N LYS A 190 -21.69 23.25 1.22
CA LYS A 190 -22.68 22.22 1.55
C LYS A 190 -22.70 22.12 3.07
N GLN A 191 -23.74 22.65 3.70
CA GLN A 191 -24.00 22.34 5.10
C GLN A 191 -24.00 20.83 5.24
N GLN A 192 -23.07 20.29 6.03
CA GLN A 192 -23.24 18.93 6.50
C GLN A 192 -24.60 18.89 7.20
N PRO A 193 -25.44 17.87 6.93
CA PRO A 193 -26.71 17.76 7.62
C PRO A 193 -26.44 17.82 9.13
N GLU A 194 -27.23 18.63 9.84
CA GLU A 194 -27.10 18.70 11.30
C GLU A 194 -27.24 17.29 11.87
N SER A 195 -26.24 16.88 12.64
CA SER A 195 -26.31 15.61 13.33
C SER A 195 -27.41 15.70 14.39
N PRO A 196 -28.38 14.76 14.42
CA PRO A 196 -29.38 14.70 15.47
C PRO A 196 -28.73 14.77 16.86
N SER A 197 -29.31 15.52 17.79
CA SER A 197 -28.77 15.69 19.15
C SER A 197 -28.58 14.36 19.88
N SER A 198 -29.39 13.34 19.55
CA SER A 198 -29.26 11.96 20.04
C SER A 198 -27.99 11.23 19.58
N LEU A 199 -27.32 11.70 18.52
CA LEU A 199 -26.12 11.10 17.95
C LEU A 199 -24.82 11.81 18.34
N VAL A 200 -24.88 13.04 18.84
CA VAL A 200 -23.68 13.86 19.12
C VAL A 200 -22.70 13.19 20.09
N GLY A 201 -23.18 12.42 21.07
CA GLY A 201 -22.34 11.64 22.00
C GLY A 201 -21.89 10.27 21.48
N ASN A 202 -22.41 9.84 20.33
CA ASN A 202 -22.16 8.52 19.71
C ASN A 202 -21.37 8.61 18.40
N LEU A 203 -21.12 9.82 17.90
CA LEU A 203 -20.31 10.04 16.70
C LEU A 203 -18.83 9.94 17.04
N ALA A 204 -18.06 9.32 16.14
CA ALA A 204 -16.62 9.37 16.20
C ALA A 204 -16.13 10.82 16.05
N THR A 205 -15.05 11.16 16.75
CA THR A 205 -14.39 12.46 16.59
C THR A 205 -14.04 12.67 15.11
N PRO A 206 -14.49 13.78 14.48
CA PRO A 206 -14.11 14.08 13.12
C PRO A 206 -12.60 14.20 13.01
N VAL A 207 -12.04 13.61 11.95
CA VAL A 207 -10.65 13.80 11.57
C VAL A 207 -10.60 14.54 10.24
N THR A 208 -9.61 15.41 10.08
CA THR A 208 -9.39 16.18 8.85
C THR A 208 -7.96 15.96 8.40
N SER A 209 -7.76 15.81 7.09
CA SER A 209 -6.45 15.79 6.46
C SER A 209 -6.41 16.86 5.38
N THR A 210 -5.27 17.53 5.24
CA THR A 210 -5.01 18.45 4.13
C THR A 210 -4.36 17.74 2.93
N SER A 211 -4.01 16.47 3.10
CA SER A 211 -3.38 15.67 2.05
C SER A 211 -4.34 15.48 0.86
N PRO A 212 -3.84 15.57 -0.38
CA PRO A 212 -4.68 15.41 -1.57
C PRO A 212 -5.24 13.99 -1.67
N PHE A 213 -6.41 13.88 -2.29
CA PHE A 213 -6.94 12.60 -2.74
C PHE A 213 -6.20 12.13 -4.00
N GLU A 214 -6.33 10.85 -4.32
CA GLU A 214 -5.85 10.30 -5.59
C GLU A 214 -7.04 9.92 -6.48
N ALA A 215 -6.87 10.10 -7.78
CA ALA A 215 -7.67 9.43 -8.79
C ALA A 215 -6.79 8.63 -9.74
N ILE A 216 -7.28 7.47 -10.12
CA ILE A 216 -6.68 6.62 -11.14
C ILE A 216 -7.29 6.99 -12.48
N VAL A 217 -6.47 7.43 -13.42
CA VAL A 217 -6.89 7.74 -14.79
C VAL A 217 -6.42 6.62 -15.69
N LEU A 218 -7.37 6.00 -16.41
CA LEU A 218 -7.11 4.98 -17.42
C LEU A 218 -7.33 5.60 -18.80
N LEU A 219 -6.36 5.43 -19.70
CA LEU A 219 -6.43 5.92 -21.08
C LEU A 219 -6.67 4.74 -22.02
N PRO A 220 -7.70 4.81 -22.88
CA PRO A 220 -8.00 3.73 -23.81
C PRO A 220 -6.94 3.62 -24.93
N SER A 221 -6.86 2.46 -25.55
CA SER A 221 -5.96 2.20 -26.68
C SER A 221 -6.42 2.77 -28.02
N THR A 222 -7.65 3.28 -28.09
CA THR A 222 -8.16 3.92 -29.31
C THR A 222 -7.43 5.24 -29.58
N PRO A 223 -7.36 5.71 -30.84
CA PRO A 223 -6.85 7.05 -31.14
C PRO A 223 -7.67 8.12 -30.42
N THR A 224 -7.00 9.17 -29.95
CA THR A 224 -7.66 10.31 -29.30
C THR A 224 -8.62 10.98 -30.28
N PRO A 225 -9.93 11.08 -29.97
CA PRO A 225 -10.88 11.80 -30.80
C PRO A 225 -10.54 13.30 -30.86
N ALA A 226 -11.03 13.99 -31.89
CA ALA A 226 -10.78 15.43 -32.06
C ALA A 226 -11.24 16.27 -30.85
N ASP A 227 -12.36 15.89 -30.23
CA ASP A 227 -12.94 16.56 -29.07
C ASP A 227 -12.46 15.97 -27.73
N GLY A 228 -11.48 15.07 -27.75
CA GLY A 228 -11.01 14.33 -26.58
C GLY A 228 -11.84 13.07 -26.27
N TYR A 229 -11.45 12.34 -25.21
CA TYR A 229 -12.17 11.14 -24.79
C TYR A 229 -13.41 11.50 -23.98
N PRO A 230 -14.54 10.78 -24.15
CA PRO A 230 -15.60 10.80 -23.15
C PRO A 230 -15.05 10.26 -21.82
N VAL A 231 -15.44 10.86 -20.70
CA VAL A 231 -14.97 10.48 -19.36
C VAL A 231 -16.05 9.67 -18.66
N VAL A 232 -15.68 8.49 -18.16
CA VAL A 232 -16.49 7.68 -17.26
C VAL A 232 -15.88 7.76 -15.87
N LEU A 233 -16.68 8.17 -14.89
CA LEU A 233 -16.27 8.25 -13.51
C LEU A 233 -16.82 7.05 -12.74
N ASP A 234 -15.92 6.17 -12.29
CA ASP A 234 -16.24 5.03 -11.43
C ASP A 234 -15.98 5.39 -9.95
N LEU A 235 -17.05 5.49 -9.17
CA LEU A 235 -17.01 5.81 -7.75
C LEU A 235 -17.62 4.66 -6.95
N HIS A 236 -16.83 4.09 -6.05
CA HIS A 236 -17.36 3.16 -5.05
C HIS A 236 -17.86 3.91 -3.80
N GLY A 237 -17.00 4.71 -3.17
CA GLY A 237 -17.36 5.56 -2.01
C GLY A 237 -17.76 4.82 -0.73
N GLY A 238 -17.79 3.48 -0.75
CA GLY A 238 -18.10 2.66 0.42
C GLY A 238 -16.98 2.70 1.47
N PRO A 239 -17.33 2.64 2.76
CA PRO A 239 -16.33 2.50 3.82
C PRO A 239 -15.54 1.21 3.60
N HIS A 240 -14.27 1.20 4.03
CA HIS A 240 -13.32 0.07 3.91
C HIS A 240 -12.84 -0.27 2.50
N SER A 241 -13.22 0.53 1.51
CA SER A 241 -12.73 0.38 0.14
C SER A 241 -11.66 1.41 -0.18
N ALA A 242 -10.75 1.02 -1.06
CA ALA A 242 -9.88 1.94 -1.76
C ALA A 242 -9.58 1.36 -3.14
N ALA A 243 -9.63 2.19 -4.18
CA ALA A 243 -9.31 1.76 -5.52
C ALA A 243 -7.79 1.57 -5.65
N VAL A 244 -7.38 0.48 -6.28
CA VAL A 244 -5.97 0.16 -6.53
C VAL A 244 -5.68 0.10 -8.02
N VAL A 245 -4.45 0.50 -8.41
CA VAL A 245 -3.96 0.49 -9.80
C VAL A 245 -3.62 -0.93 -10.24
N MET A 246 -4.63 -1.79 -10.33
CA MET A 246 -4.49 -3.17 -10.81
C MET A 246 -5.29 -3.39 -12.09
N TYR A 247 -4.95 -4.45 -12.81
CA TYR A 247 -5.76 -4.94 -13.93
C TYR A 247 -7.17 -5.30 -13.44
N ARG A 248 -8.21 -4.89 -14.18
CA ARG A 248 -9.61 -5.16 -13.90
C ARG A 248 -10.26 -5.90 -15.07
#